data_AF-A0AAU4A8Y2-F1
#
_entry.id   AF-A0AAU4A8Y2-F1
#
_cell.length_a   1.000
_cell.length_b   1.000
_cell.length_c   1.000
_cell.angle_alpha   90.00
_cell.angle_beta   90.00
_cell.angle_gamma   90.00
#
_symmetry.space_group_name_H-M   'P 1'
#
loop_
_entity.id
_entity.type
_entity.pdbx_description
1 polymer ?
#
loop_
_entity_poly.entity_id
_entity_poly.type
_entity_poly.pdbx_seq_one_letter_code
_entity_poly.pdbx_strand_id
1 'polypeptide(L)'
;MSRTKRTLASLASLTVLAAAGAAVTLAAPAQASSSVGGTITRSEVIARAQSWVDQGVPYNQSANHTDSNGTYREDCSGYVSMAWHLSSSLTTWTLPNVSSKISFSQLKPGDAMDYTDAHTFLFAGWTNQSTGAFTYYAESNSHNPTHGPTSANINNSSLEGWPTGYYDALRYDNIVDDAAAPAWKSQVVVNGGGAIYHGLRNADGTWSGFGNIASQAGDIGTVGSIADAGVNGDTHVVAVGGNGHIFHTIRRANGTWGTFGDVNASAGALSSVTKVSAVSTGTEVSVLAVADGKLNHSVRHADGTWTAFADVSGEAGALPAPVTSAAEAWVNGQLQVAVVAGGRVYHSVRSAGGTWTPWGDVYTAAGDAGTATDVAVAGTGSDMQIIVTSNNGAKQFHGARLANGTWMPLTDLTSALGSFTTTGVSAAAVNGELQATFVTTDNRILHTIRRVNATWTGAGAINLTGVSGNHYAASITGSL
;
A
#
# COMPACT_ATOMS: atom_id res chain seq x y z
N MET A 1 -62.52 -42.56 20.41
CA MET A 1 -61.80 -41.40 19.83
C MET A 1 -60.30 -41.70 19.90
N SER A 2 -59.76 -42.31 18.84
CA SER A 2 -58.35 -42.72 18.74
C SER A 2 -57.66 -41.85 17.69
N ARG A 3 -56.61 -41.13 18.10
CA ARG A 3 -55.82 -40.25 17.22
C ARG A 3 -54.62 -41.03 16.70
N THR A 4 -54.63 -41.33 15.41
CA THR A 4 -53.50 -41.93 14.67
C THR A 4 -52.41 -40.87 14.46
N LYS A 5 -51.21 -41.12 15.00
CA LYS A 5 -50.01 -40.31 14.80
C LYS A 5 -49.47 -40.54 13.38
N ARG A 6 -49.30 -39.48 12.59
CA ARG A 6 -48.49 -39.48 11.36
C ARG A 6 -47.08 -39.02 11.70
N THR A 7 -46.11 -39.91 11.52
CA THR A 7 -44.67 -39.63 11.52
C THR A 7 -44.30 -38.89 10.23
N LEU A 8 -43.74 -37.68 10.37
CA LEU A 8 -43.10 -36.95 9.27
C LEU A 8 -41.61 -37.26 9.30
N ALA A 9 -41.12 -37.95 8.27
CA ALA A 9 -39.71 -38.08 7.99
C ALA A 9 -39.21 -36.75 7.37
N SER A 10 -38.31 -36.05 8.05
CA SER A 10 -37.61 -34.89 7.51
C SER A 10 -36.39 -35.37 6.73
N LEU A 11 -36.40 -35.24 5.40
CA LEU A 11 -35.19 -35.36 4.58
C LEU A 11 -34.27 -34.18 4.89
N ALA A 12 -33.06 -34.46 5.37
CA ALA A 12 -31.97 -33.49 5.44
C ALA A 12 -31.35 -33.36 4.04
N SER A 13 -31.56 -32.20 3.39
CA SER A 13 -30.84 -31.84 2.17
C SER A 13 -29.51 -31.19 2.54
N LEU A 14 -28.41 -31.91 2.30
CA LEU A 14 -27.05 -31.43 2.45
C LEU A 14 -26.65 -30.68 1.17
N THR A 15 -26.83 -29.36 1.13
CA THR A 15 -26.27 -28.50 0.08
C THR A 15 -24.85 -28.09 0.46
N VAL A 16 -23.86 -28.78 -0.13
CA VAL A 16 -22.46 -28.33 -0.12
C VAL A 16 -22.35 -27.19 -1.12
N LEU A 17 -22.30 -25.95 -0.62
CA LEU A 17 -21.98 -24.79 -1.44
C LEU A 17 -20.45 -24.68 -1.54
N ALA A 18 -19.88 -25.16 -2.65
CA ALA A 18 -18.50 -24.89 -3.00
C ALA A 18 -18.36 -23.41 -3.39
N ALA A 19 -17.81 -22.59 -2.49
CA ALA A 19 -17.46 -21.21 -2.81
C ALA A 19 -16.17 -21.21 -3.66
N ALA A 20 -16.32 -21.09 -4.97
CA ALA A 20 -15.22 -20.74 -5.85
C ALA A 20 -14.85 -19.27 -5.62
N GLY A 21 -13.71 -19.03 -4.96
CA GLY A 21 -13.14 -17.69 -4.83
C GLY A 21 -12.66 -17.20 -6.19
N ALA A 22 -13.45 -16.37 -6.86
CA ALA A 22 -12.98 -15.61 -8.01
C ALA A 22 -12.02 -14.55 -7.50
N ALA A 23 -10.73 -14.71 -7.79
CA ALA A 23 -9.77 -13.63 -7.68
C ALA A 23 -10.20 -12.54 -8.66
N VAL A 24 -10.77 -11.45 -8.14
CA VAL A 24 -11.00 -10.25 -8.94
C VAL A 24 -9.62 -9.64 -9.19
N THR A 25 -9.06 -9.93 -10.36
CA THR A 25 -7.97 -9.12 -10.90
C THR A 25 -8.57 -7.76 -11.21
N LEU A 26 -8.28 -6.76 -10.35
CA LEU A 26 -8.55 -5.38 -10.68
C LEU A 26 -7.71 -5.05 -11.91
N ALA A 27 -8.36 -4.93 -13.07
CA ALA A 27 -7.74 -4.34 -14.25
C ALA A 27 -7.21 -2.96 -13.85
N ALA A 28 -5.95 -2.68 -14.22
CA ALA A 28 -5.40 -1.34 -14.07
C ALA A 28 -6.40 -0.34 -14.69
N PRO A 29 -6.61 0.84 -14.07
CA PRO A 29 -7.49 1.84 -14.65
C PRO A 29 -7.01 2.13 -16.08
N ALA A 30 -7.91 2.01 -17.06
CA ALA A 30 -7.61 2.38 -18.43
C ALA A 30 -7.12 3.83 -18.42
N GLN A 31 -5.84 4.03 -18.75
CA GLN A 31 -5.28 5.38 -18.81
C GLN A 31 -6.06 6.18 -19.86
N ALA A 32 -6.31 7.46 -19.57
CA ALA A 32 -6.96 8.35 -20.53
C ALA A 32 -6.11 8.40 -21.80
N SER A 33 -6.73 8.21 -22.97
CA SER A 33 -6.02 8.27 -24.25
C SER A 33 -5.38 9.65 -24.43
N SER A 34 -4.14 9.64 -24.89
CA SER A 34 -3.38 10.82 -25.28
C SER A 34 -4.11 11.66 -26.33
N SER A 35 -3.70 12.92 -26.45
CA SER A 35 -4.12 13.77 -27.58
C SER A 35 -3.16 13.57 -28.76
N VAL A 36 -3.65 13.76 -29.98
CA VAL A 36 -2.84 13.67 -31.21
C VAL A 36 -1.62 14.59 -31.12
N GLY A 37 -0.42 14.03 -31.27
CA GLY A 37 0.86 14.73 -31.16
C GLY A 37 1.25 15.15 -29.74
N GLY A 38 0.41 14.89 -28.74
CA GLY A 38 0.65 15.20 -27.34
C GLY A 38 1.56 14.18 -26.66
N THR A 39 1.69 14.34 -25.34
CA THR A 39 2.37 13.36 -24.48
C THR A 39 1.59 12.05 -24.46
N ILE A 40 2.32 10.94 -24.62
CA ILE A 40 1.75 9.58 -24.69
C ILE A 40 2.56 8.62 -23.81
N THR A 41 1.88 7.69 -23.13
CA THR A 41 2.54 6.69 -22.30
C THR A 41 3.02 5.49 -23.12
N ARG A 42 4.03 4.76 -22.62
CA ARG A 42 4.53 3.56 -23.29
C ARG A 42 3.46 2.49 -23.45
N SER A 43 2.64 2.27 -22.43
CA SER A 43 1.54 1.30 -22.51
C SER A 43 0.53 1.68 -23.58
N GLU A 44 0.21 2.97 -23.75
CA GLU A 44 -0.68 3.43 -24.82
C GLU A 44 -0.06 3.19 -26.20
N VAL A 45 1.22 3.52 -26.41
CA VAL A 45 1.93 3.24 -27.67
C VAL A 45 1.85 1.75 -28.04
N ILE A 46 2.10 0.86 -27.08
CA ILE A 46 2.02 -0.59 -27.29
C ILE A 46 0.57 -1.06 -27.53
N ALA A 47 -0.42 -0.49 -26.84
CA ALA A 47 -1.82 -0.82 -27.05
C ALA A 47 -2.28 -0.43 -28.46
N ARG A 48 -1.88 0.75 -28.94
CA ARG A 48 -2.14 1.22 -30.31
C ARG A 48 -1.47 0.29 -31.33
N ALA A 49 -0.20 -0.04 -31.11
CA ALA A 49 0.55 -0.99 -31.92
C ALA A 49 -0.14 -2.37 -32.03
N GLN A 50 -0.56 -2.93 -30.90
CA GLN A 50 -1.27 -4.21 -30.84
C GLN A 50 -2.63 -4.14 -31.54
N SER A 51 -3.36 -3.02 -31.42
CA SER A 51 -4.68 -2.89 -32.04
C SER A 51 -4.64 -2.98 -33.57
N TRP A 52 -3.55 -2.55 -34.22
CA TRP A 52 -3.36 -2.73 -35.67
C TRP A 52 -3.01 -4.16 -36.06
N VAL A 53 -2.24 -4.86 -35.22
CA VAL A 53 -2.00 -6.30 -35.39
C VAL A 53 -3.31 -7.08 -35.29
N ASP A 54 -4.12 -6.78 -34.27
CA ASP A 54 -5.39 -7.45 -34.02
C ASP A 54 -6.40 -7.23 -35.16
N GLN A 55 -6.33 -6.07 -35.82
CA GLN A 55 -7.12 -5.74 -37.01
C GLN A 55 -6.58 -6.39 -38.29
N GLY A 56 -5.35 -6.92 -38.27
CA GLY A 56 -4.72 -7.53 -39.44
C GLY A 56 -4.49 -6.55 -40.58
N VAL A 57 -4.11 -5.30 -40.27
CA VAL A 57 -3.86 -4.25 -41.27
C VAL A 57 -2.81 -4.73 -42.28
N PRO A 58 -3.04 -4.63 -43.60
CA PRO A 58 -2.07 -5.06 -44.60
C PRO A 58 -1.01 -3.98 -44.86
N TYR A 59 0.17 -4.37 -45.33
CA TYR A 59 1.15 -3.43 -45.86
C TYR A 59 0.78 -2.99 -47.29
N ASN A 60 0.52 -1.70 -47.49
CA ASN A 60 0.22 -1.06 -48.76
C ASN A 60 0.62 0.43 -48.79
N GLN A 61 1.78 0.73 -49.40
CA GLN A 61 2.32 2.09 -49.51
C GLN A 61 1.43 3.09 -50.28
N SER A 62 0.37 2.64 -50.95
CA SER A 62 -0.58 3.49 -51.68
C SER A 62 -1.91 3.70 -50.94
N ALA A 63 -2.07 3.16 -49.73
CA ALA A 63 -3.31 3.20 -48.97
C ALA A 63 -3.14 3.77 -47.55
N ASN A 64 -4.29 4.07 -46.93
CA ASN A 64 -4.36 4.48 -45.54
C ASN A 64 -5.43 3.64 -44.83
N HIS A 65 -5.13 3.24 -43.61
CA HIS A 65 -6.08 2.59 -42.71
C HIS A 65 -6.71 3.64 -41.78
N THR A 66 -8.00 3.51 -41.51
CA THR A 66 -8.74 4.40 -40.58
C THR A 66 -9.45 3.59 -39.53
N ASP A 67 -9.15 3.86 -38.27
CA ASP A 67 -9.77 3.24 -37.10
C ASP A 67 -9.94 4.23 -35.94
N SER A 68 -10.16 3.73 -34.73
CA SER A 68 -10.25 4.56 -33.51
C SER A 68 -8.97 5.30 -33.15
N ASN A 69 -7.82 4.92 -33.73
CA ASN A 69 -6.53 5.56 -33.50
C ASN A 69 -6.27 6.74 -34.45
N GLY A 70 -7.04 6.85 -35.54
CA GLY A 70 -6.92 7.89 -36.56
C GLY A 70 -6.78 7.31 -37.97
N THR A 71 -6.32 8.14 -38.91
CA THR A 71 -6.03 7.73 -40.30
C THR A 71 -4.53 7.81 -40.57
N TYR A 72 -3.90 6.68 -40.90
CA TYR A 72 -2.46 6.58 -41.15
C TYR A 72 -2.15 5.69 -42.36
N ARG A 73 -0.99 5.90 -42.99
CA ARG A 73 -0.54 5.07 -44.12
C ARG A 73 -0.30 3.62 -43.67
N GLU A 74 -0.66 2.70 -44.55
CA GLU A 74 -0.42 1.26 -44.42
C GLU A 74 1.04 0.93 -44.81
N ASP A 75 2.01 1.49 -44.08
CA ASP A 75 3.43 1.16 -44.25
C ASP A 75 4.20 1.18 -42.92
N CYS A 76 5.43 0.68 -42.94
CA CYS A 76 6.28 0.58 -41.73
C CYS A 76 6.41 1.87 -40.92
N SER A 77 6.50 3.03 -41.58
CA SER A 77 6.63 4.32 -40.92
C SER A 77 5.28 4.95 -40.56
N GLY A 78 4.21 4.63 -41.30
CA GLY A 78 2.83 4.89 -40.95
C GLY A 78 2.41 4.14 -39.68
N TYR A 79 2.87 2.89 -39.53
CA TYR A 79 2.73 2.06 -38.33
C TYR A 79 3.30 2.73 -37.08
N VAL A 80 4.58 3.12 -37.13
CA VAL A 80 5.22 3.80 -36.01
C VAL A 80 4.55 5.16 -35.73
N SER A 81 4.14 5.89 -36.78
CA SER A 81 3.43 7.16 -36.63
C SER A 81 2.07 6.99 -35.95
N MET A 82 1.34 5.92 -36.28
CA MET A 82 0.07 5.55 -35.65
C MET A 82 0.31 5.20 -34.18
N ALA A 83 1.30 4.35 -33.89
CA ALA A 83 1.61 3.92 -32.53
C ALA A 83 2.01 5.10 -31.63
N TRP A 84 2.76 6.08 -32.15
CA TRP A 84 3.13 7.32 -31.45
C TRP A 84 2.03 8.41 -31.44
N HIS A 85 0.87 8.13 -32.02
CA HIS A 85 -0.28 9.05 -32.10
C HIS A 85 0.07 10.40 -32.74
N LEU A 86 0.91 10.38 -33.78
CA LEU A 86 1.33 11.59 -34.48
C LEU A 86 0.16 12.22 -35.26
N SER A 87 0.25 13.52 -35.55
CA SER A 87 -0.75 14.23 -36.36
C SER A 87 -0.79 13.85 -37.84
N SER A 88 0.23 13.15 -38.31
CA SER A 88 0.36 12.71 -39.70
C SER A 88 1.28 11.50 -39.79
N SER A 89 1.14 10.72 -40.86
CA SER A 89 2.09 9.64 -41.16
C SER A 89 3.43 10.21 -41.63
N LEU A 90 4.49 9.98 -40.86
CA LEU A 90 5.86 10.29 -41.23
C LEU A 90 6.47 9.15 -42.06
N THR A 91 7.66 9.39 -42.60
CA THR A 91 8.51 8.43 -43.31
C THR A 91 9.70 8.07 -42.43
N THR A 92 10.41 6.98 -42.75
CA THR A 92 11.65 6.58 -42.07
C THR A 92 12.65 7.74 -41.94
N TRP A 93 12.89 8.53 -43.00
CA TRP A 93 13.77 9.70 -42.93
C TRP A 93 13.19 10.95 -42.20
N THR A 94 11.89 10.98 -41.88
CA THR A 94 11.28 12.09 -41.11
C THR A 94 10.91 11.73 -39.67
N LEU A 95 10.89 10.45 -39.29
CA LEU A 95 10.76 10.02 -37.89
C LEU A 95 11.84 10.64 -36.97
N PRO A 96 13.11 10.82 -37.41
CA PRO A 96 14.11 11.54 -36.63
C PRO A 96 13.76 12.99 -36.28
N ASN A 97 12.78 13.63 -36.95
CA ASN A 97 12.40 15.02 -36.65
C ASN A 97 11.53 15.16 -35.39
N VAL A 98 10.98 14.04 -34.89
CA VAL A 98 10.10 13.99 -33.70
C VAL A 98 10.64 13.05 -32.64
N SER A 99 11.88 12.59 -32.81
CA SER A 99 12.49 11.60 -31.93
C SER A 99 13.96 11.87 -31.69
N SER A 100 14.44 11.39 -30.57
CA SER A 100 15.83 11.46 -30.16
C SER A 100 16.51 10.11 -30.35
N LYS A 101 17.71 10.10 -30.93
CA LYS A 101 18.54 8.89 -31.06
C LYS A 101 19.05 8.44 -29.68
N ILE A 102 18.90 7.16 -29.38
CA ILE A 102 19.33 6.51 -28.13
C ILE A 102 20.28 5.34 -28.42
N SER A 103 20.97 4.88 -27.39
CA SER A 103 21.71 3.60 -27.49
C SER A 103 20.76 2.41 -27.45
N PHE A 104 21.11 1.30 -28.10
CA PHE A 104 20.30 0.07 -28.06
C PHE A 104 20.05 -0.40 -26.63
N SER A 105 21.05 -0.31 -25.73
CA SER A 105 20.88 -0.68 -24.32
C SER A 105 19.81 0.15 -23.58
N GLN A 106 19.43 1.31 -24.11
CA GLN A 106 18.41 2.17 -23.52
C GLN A 106 17.01 1.91 -24.06
N LEU A 107 16.83 1.02 -25.04
CA LEU A 107 15.53 0.68 -25.61
C LEU A 107 14.54 0.28 -24.52
N LYS A 108 13.36 0.88 -24.60
CA LYS A 108 12.18 0.63 -23.78
C LYS A 108 10.97 0.41 -24.70
N PRO A 109 9.91 -0.28 -24.24
CA PRO A 109 8.69 -0.46 -25.03
C PRO A 109 8.18 0.85 -25.64
N GLY A 110 7.84 0.82 -26.93
CA GLY A 110 7.37 1.98 -27.69
C GLY A 110 8.48 2.83 -28.33
N ASP A 111 9.76 2.53 -28.10
CA ASP A 111 10.85 3.09 -28.91
C ASP A 111 10.86 2.41 -30.30
N ALA A 112 11.43 3.06 -31.33
CA ALA A 112 11.53 2.52 -32.69
C ALA A 112 12.97 2.12 -33.04
N MET A 113 13.10 1.15 -33.93
CA MET A 113 14.34 0.80 -34.62
C MET A 113 14.18 1.21 -36.07
N ASP A 114 14.89 2.25 -36.49
CA ASP A 114 14.71 2.88 -37.80
C ASP A 114 15.97 2.77 -38.66
N TYR A 115 15.85 2.13 -39.81
CA TYR A 115 16.79 2.21 -40.91
C TYR A 115 16.21 3.18 -41.94
N THR A 116 16.67 4.43 -41.87
CA THR A 116 16.13 5.59 -42.60
C THR A 116 15.92 5.36 -44.11
N ASP A 117 16.72 4.51 -44.75
CA ASP A 117 16.63 4.25 -46.19
C ASP A 117 15.57 3.20 -46.57
N ALA A 118 15.05 2.39 -45.63
CA ALA A 118 14.19 1.27 -46.01
C ALA A 118 13.10 0.84 -45.01
N HIS A 119 13.37 0.77 -43.71
CA HIS A 119 12.45 0.09 -42.80
C HIS A 119 12.54 0.56 -41.35
N THR A 120 11.40 0.57 -40.66
CA THR A 120 11.32 0.81 -39.23
C THR A 120 10.35 -0.16 -38.56
N PHE A 121 10.61 -0.50 -37.30
CA PHE A 121 9.71 -1.30 -36.48
C PHE A 121 9.69 -0.81 -35.03
N LEU A 122 8.67 -1.20 -34.27
CA LEU A 122 8.44 -0.74 -32.90
C LEU A 122 8.94 -1.78 -31.89
N PHE A 123 9.84 -1.38 -31.00
CA PHE A 123 10.35 -2.24 -29.93
C PHE A 123 9.27 -2.49 -28.87
N ALA A 124 8.93 -3.75 -28.61
CA ALA A 124 7.89 -4.14 -27.66
C ALA A 124 8.44 -4.39 -26.25
N GLY A 125 9.69 -4.82 -26.12
CA GLY A 125 10.33 -5.03 -24.81
C GLY A 125 11.46 -6.05 -24.83
N TRP A 126 12.37 -5.96 -23.86
CA TRP A 126 13.38 -7.00 -23.63
C TRP A 126 12.72 -8.24 -23.04
N THR A 127 12.98 -9.41 -23.62
CA THR A 127 12.67 -10.71 -22.99
C THR A 127 13.85 -11.19 -22.15
N ASN A 128 15.07 -10.83 -22.54
CA ASN A 128 16.27 -10.93 -21.72
C ASN A 128 17.33 -9.94 -22.23
N GLN A 129 17.48 -8.80 -21.54
CA GLN A 129 18.41 -7.75 -21.94
C GLN A 129 19.88 -8.20 -21.88
N SER A 130 20.24 -9.10 -20.96
CA SER A 130 21.62 -9.57 -20.82
C SER A 130 22.11 -10.39 -22.02
N THR A 131 21.19 -11.04 -22.73
CA THR A 131 21.50 -11.81 -23.96
C THR A 131 21.08 -11.08 -25.22
N GLY A 132 20.54 -9.87 -25.09
CA GLY A 132 20.04 -9.08 -26.22
C GLY A 132 18.72 -9.59 -26.82
N ALA A 133 17.98 -10.46 -26.12
CA ALA A 133 16.72 -11.00 -26.60
C ALA A 133 15.55 -10.03 -26.31
N PHE A 134 14.70 -9.80 -27.32
CA PHE A 134 13.58 -8.85 -27.23
C PHE A 134 12.40 -9.29 -28.11
N THR A 135 11.29 -8.58 -28.00
CA THR A 135 10.15 -8.66 -28.91
C THR A 135 9.84 -7.31 -29.56
N TYR A 136 9.20 -7.33 -30.72
CA TYR A 136 8.86 -6.13 -31.49
C TYR A 136 7.58 -6.31 -32.33
N TYR A 137 7.04 -5.21 -32.82
CA TYR A 137 5.94 -5.13 -33.76
C TYR A 137 6.39 -4.52 -35.08
N ALA A 138 5.93 -5.05 -36.21
CA ALA A 138 6.32 -4.56 -37.52
C ALA A 138 5.19 -4.68 -38.56
N GLU A 139 5.27 -3.79 -39.56
CA GLU A 139 4.47 -3.83 -40.77
C GLU A 139 5.43 -3.74 -41.96
N SER A 140 5.81 -4.90 -42.51
CA SER A 140 7.06 -5.00 -43.28
C SER A 140 6.87 -5.30 -44.76
N ASN A 141 5.83 -6.03 -45.16
CA ASN A 141 5.64 -6.43 -46.55
C ASN A 141 4.21 -6.89 -46.87
N SER A 142 3.83 -6.86 -48.15
CA SER A 142 2.47 -7.18 -48.60
C SER A 142 2.04 -8.65 -48.44
N HIS A 143 2.97 -9.56 -48.13
CA HIS A 143 2.68 -10.99 -47.95
C HIS A 143 2.42 -11.35 -46.48
N ASN A 144 2.67 -10.42 -45.56
CA ASN A 144 2.44 -10.61 -44.14
C ASN A 144 1.78 -9.33 -43.58
N PRO A 145 0.51 -9.37 -43.15
CA PRO A 145 -0.10 -8.22 -42.48
C PRO A 145 0.70 -7.87 -41.21
N THR A 146 0.43 -6.67 -40.68
CA THR A 146 1.03 -6.15 -39.46
C THR A 146 1.07 -7.21 -38.37
N HIS A 147 2.26 -7.46 -37.81
CA HIS A 147 2.50 -8.59 -36.93
C HIS A 147 3.28 -8.21 -35.68
N GLY A 148 3.15 -9.05 -34.67
CA GLY A 148 3.88 -8.96 -33.41
C GLY A 148 3.01 -9.34 -32.21
N PRO A 149 3.58 -9.36 -31.00
CA PRO A 149 5.00 -9.21 -30.73
C PRO A 149 5.79 -10.43 -31.25
N THR A 150 6.82 -10.19 -32.07
CA THR A 150 7.70 -11.22 -32.66
C THR A 150 9.04 -11.23 -31.93
N SER A 151 9.59 -12.39 -31.63
CA SER A 151 10.88 -12.53 -30.93
C SER A 151 12.07 -12.26 -31.86
N ALA A 152 13.06 -11.52 -31.37
CA ALA A 152 14.33 -11.27 -32.05
C ALA A 152 15.50 -11.16 -31.04
N ASN A 153 16.71 -11.02 -31.57
CA ASN A 153 17.91 -10.76 -30.77
C ASN A 153 18.74 -9.66 -31.42
N ILE A 154 19.18 -8.67 -30.64
CA ILE A 154 19.92 -7.50 -31.13
C ILE A 154 21.32 -7.86 -31.66
N ASN A 155 21.82 -9.04 -31.30
CA ASN A 155 23.08 -9.57 -31.77
C ASN A 155 22.95 -10.39 -33.07
N ASN A 156 21.73 -10.58 -33.59
CA ASN A 156 21.56 -11.20 -34.90
C ASN A 156 22.18 -10.31 -35.98
N SER A 157 22.70 -10.92 -37.05
CA SER A 157 23.28 -10.18 -38.18
C SER A 157 22.23 -9.39 -38.98
N SER A 158 20.95 -9.77 -38.87
CA SER A 158 19.82 -9.09 -39.52
C SER A 158 18.58 -9.07 -38.63
N LEU A 159 17.80 -8.00 -38.77
CA LEU A 159 16.47 -7.79 -38.23
C LEU A 159 15.53 -7.33 -39.36
N GLU A 160 14.36 -7.95 -39.48
CA GLU A 160 13.36 -7.63 -40.51
C GLU A 160 13.93 -7.59 -41.95
N GLY A 161 14.86 -8.49 -42.25
CA GLY A 161 15.48 -8.61 -43.58
C GLY A 161 16.61 -7.62 -43.87
N TRP A 162 16.96 -6.74 -42.92
CA TRP A 162 18.04 -5.75 -43.07
C TRP A 162 19.18 -5.99 -42.08
N PRO A 163 20.43 -5.60 -42.40
CA PRO A 163 21.53 -5.68 -41.46
C PRO A 163 21.25 -4.91 -40.16
N THR A 164 21.45 -5.54 -39.01
CA THR A 164 21.13 -4.94 -37.71
C THR A 164 21.88 -3.63 -37.46
N GLY A 165 23.10 -3.51 -37.98
CA GLY A 165 23.93 -2.30 -37.85
C GLY A 165 23.44 -1.09 -38.65
N TYR A 166 22.39 -1.23 -39.47
CA TYR A 166 21.79 -0.11 -40.21
C TYR A 166 20.68 0.59 -39.44
N TYR A 167 20.18 -0.01 -38.36
CA TYR A 167 19.14 0.58 -37.54
C TYR A 167 19.72 1.54 -36.52
N ASP A 168 19.06 2.69 -36.38
CA ASP A 168 19.19 3.57 -35.24
C ASP A 168 18.02 3.37 -34.28
N ALA A 169 18.29 3.37 -32.98
CA ALA A 169 17.23 3.37 -31.99
C ALA A 169 16.73 4.79 -31.77
N LEU A 170 15.44 4.99 -31.96
CA LEU A 170 14.75 6.27 -31.85
C LEU A 170 13.75 6.25 -30.69
N ARG A 171 13.76 7.29 -29.87
CA ARG A 171 12.76 7.52 -28.83
C ARG A 171 11.93 8.74 -29.18
N TYR A 172 10.63 8.56 -29.36
CA TYR A 172 9.70 9.67 -29.58
C TYR A 172 9.81 10.73 -28.48
N ASP A 173 9.90 12.00 -28.85
CA ASP A 173 10.24 13.07 -27.90
C ASP A 173 9.14 13.31 -26.85
N ASN A 174 7.89 12.97 -27.17
CA ASN A 174 6.74 13.12 -26.27
C ASN A 174 6.33 11.81 -25.57
N ILE A 175 7.13 10.74 -25.67
CA ILE A 175 6.85 9.49 -24.94
C ILE A 175 7.26 9.62 -23.46
N VAL A 176 6.38 9.22 -22.56
CA VAL A 176 6.66 9.14 -21.12
C VAL A 176 6.53 7.72 -20.62
N ASP A 177 7.30 7.37 -19.58
CA ASP A 177 7.10 6.10 -18.87
C ASP A 177 5.70 6.08 -18.23
N ASP A 178 5.09 4.91 -18.14
CA ASP A 178 3.85 4.74 -17.41
C ASP A 178 4.03 5.18 -15.95
N ALA A 179 3.02 5.83 -15.37
CA ALA A 179 3.01 6.06 -13.93
C ALA A 179 3.15 4.71 -13.23
N ALA A 180 4.14 4.58 -12.34
CA ALA A 180 4.29 3.38 -11.54
C ALA A 180 2.96 3.08 -10.84
N ALA A 181 2.52 1.82 -10.91
CA ALA A 181 1.30 1.41 -10.21
C ALA A 181 1.39 1.83 -8.73
N PRO A 182 0.29 2.29 -8.10
CA PRO A 182 0.28 2.58 -6.68
C PRO A 182 0.79 1.35 -5.92
N ALA A 183 1.92 1.51 -5.25
CA ALA A 183 2.56 0.45 -4.50
C ALA A 183 2.44 0.80 -3.02
N TRP A 184 1.98 -0.15 -2.23
CA TRP A 184 1.89 0.01 -0.78
C TRP A 184 3.23 0.49 -0.20
N LYS A 185 3.14 1.58 0.57
CA LYS A 185 4.22 2.15 1.36
C LYS A 185 3.87 2.02 2.83
N SER A 186 4.90 1.82 3.65
CA SER A 186 4.75 2.05 5.08
C SER A 186 4.95 3.53 5.34
N GLN A 187 3.96 4.16 5.95
CA GLN A 187 4.09 5.51 6.51
C GLN A 187 4.55 5.34 7.95
N VAL A 188 5.53 6.13 8.36
CA VAL A 188 6.08 6.05 9.72
C VAL A 188 6.17 7.45 10.29
N VAL A 189 5.50 7.63 11.42
CA VAL A 189 5.56 8.85 12.22
C VAL A 189 6.41 8.57 13.44
N VAL A 190 7.35 9.44 13.73
CA VAL A 190 8.25 9.32 14.89
C VAL A 190 8.34 10.64 15.62
N ASN A 191 8.66 10.61 16.91
CA ASN A 191 9.08 11.82 17.59
C ASN A 191 10.61 12.01 17.51
N GLY A 192 11.04 13.26 17.67
CA GLY A 192 12.44 13.62 17.90
C GLY A 192 12.56 14.93 18.65
N GLY A 193 13.15 14.91 19.85
CA GLY A 193 13.36 16.14 20.64
C GLY A 193 12.07 16.90 20.98
N GLY A 194 10.94 16.18 21.07
CA GLY A 194 9.60 16.73 21.29
C GLY A 194 8.79 16.99 20.03
N ALA A 195 9.43 17.14 18.86
CA ALA A 195 8.74 17.36 17.59
C ALA A 195 8.28 16.04 16.93
N ILE A 196 7.41 16.13 15.92
CA ILE A 196 6.95 14.98 15.12
C ILE A 196 7.55 15.03 13.72
N TYR A 197 8.04 13.88 13.27
CA TYR A 197 8.61 13.71 11.93
C TYR A 197 7.89 12.58 11.21
N HIS A 198 7.79 12.71 9.89
CA HIS A 198 7.19 11.71 9.02
C HIS A 198 8.19 11.24 7.97
N GLY A 199 8.28 9.93 7.78
CA GLY A 199 9.04 9.28 6.72
C GLY A 199 8.25 8.14 6.10
N LEU A 200 8.78 7.57 5.01
CA LEU A 200 8.17 6.45 4.31
C LEU A 200 9.16 5.33 4.06
N ARG A 201 8.66 4.11 4.02
CA ARG A 201 9.35 2.94 3.50
C ARG A 201 8.69 2.54 2.19
N ASN A 202 9.45 2.59 1.10
CA ASN A 202 9.01 2.17 -0.22
C ASN A 202 8.87 0.65 -0.29
N ALA A 203 8.13 0.17 -1.30
CA ALA A 203 7.92 -1.26 -1.55
C ALA A 203 9.25 -2.02 -1.81
N ASP A 204 10.25 -1.36 -2.40
CA ASP A 204 11.61 -1.90 -2.59
C ASP A 204 12.43 -1.99 -1.29
N GLY A 205 11.88 -1.47 -0.19
CA GLY A 205 12.49 -1.45 1.13
C GLY A 205 13.39 -0.26 1.44
N THR A 206 13.54 0.68 0.52
CA THR A 206 14.25 1.93 0.77
C THR A 206 13.45 2.84 1.70
N TRP A 207 14.16 3.55 2.57
CA TRP A 207 13.58 4.56 3.45
C TRP A 207 13.79 5.95 2.86
N SER A 208 12.79 6.82 2.97
CA SER A 208 12.99 8.26 2.75
C SER A 208 13.73 8.91 3.91
N GLY A 209 14.12 10.17 3.71
CA GLY A 209 14.38 11.07 4.84
C GLY A 209 13.09 11.38 5.60
N PHE A 210 13.24 11.86 6.84
CA PHE A 210 12.16 12.25 7.72
C PHE A 210 12.02 13.78 7.74
N GLY A 211 10.81 14.28 7.48
CA GLY A 211 10.48 15.70 7.50
C GLY A 211 9.73 16.08 8.77
N ASN A 212 10.07 17.23 9.37
CA ASN A 212 9.34 17.76 10.53
C ASN A 212 7.94 18.22 10.11
N ILE A 213 6.91 17.58 10.65
CA ILE A 213 5.50 17.83 10.32
C ILE A 213 5.08 19.25 10.73
N ALA A 214 5.63 19.80 11.81
CA ALA A 214 5.24 21.10 12.34
C ALA A 214 5.47 22.25 11.34
N SER A 215 6.49 22.11 10.47
CA SER A 215 6.78 23.09 9.43
C SER A 215 5.70 23.19 8.34
N GLN A 216 4.83 22.19 8.22
CA GLN A 216 3.81 22.09 7.18
C GLN A 216 2.38 22.08 7.75
N ALA A 217 2.18 21.45 8.91
CA ALA A 217 0.88 21.32 9.56
C ALA A 217 0.68 22.27 10.76
N GLY A 218 1.70 23.00 11.18
CA GLY A 218 1.68 23.82 12.40
C GLY A 218 2.24 23.09 13.63
N ASP A 219 2.71 23.86 14.61
CA ASP A 219 3.32 23.34 15.83
C ASP A 219 2.29 23.09 16.93
N ILE A 220 2.36 21.92 17.56
CA ILE A 220 1.50 21.49 18.69
C ILE A 220 2.30 21.30 19.99
N GLY A 221 3.54 21.79 20.00
CA GLY A 221 4.47 21.68 21.13
C GLY A 221 5.08 20.27 21.24
N THR A 222 5.61 19.98 22.44
CA THR A 222 6.20 18.66 22.73
C THR A 222 5.15 17.57 22.69
N VAL A 223 5.42 16.47 22.00
CA VAL A 223 4.42 15.42 21.79
C VAL A 223 4.64 14.26 22.74
N GLY A 224 3.57 13.77 23.37
CA GLY A 224 3.63 12.65 24.33
C GLY A 224 3.33 11.28 23.71
N SER A 225 2.37 11.21 22.80
CA SER A 225 1.94 9.99 22.11
C SER A 225 1.54 10.32 20.67
N ILE A 226 1.78 9.38 19.75
CA ILE A 226 1.46 9.51 18.33
C ILE A 226 0.83 8.21 17.80
N ALA A 227 -0.08 8.36 16.87
CA ALA A 227 -0.70 7.29 16.11
C ALA A 227 -0.96 7.74 14.67
N ASP A 228 -1.01 6.81 13.73
CA ASP A 228 -1.32 7.07 12.33
C ASP A 228 -2.23 6.01 11.70
N ALA A 229 -3.00 6.43 10.71
CA ALA A 229 -3.93 5.57 9.98
C ALA A 229 -3.93 5.93 8.48
N GLY A 230 -3.70 4.94 7.63
CA GLY A 230 -3.83 5.08 6.18
C GLY A 230 -5.29 4.98 5.75
N VAL A 231 -5.81 6.01 5.08
CA VAL A 231 -7.20 6.06 4.58
C VAL A 231 -7.19 6.51 3.13
N ASN A 232 -7.59 5.65 2.20
CA ASN A 232 -7.71 6.00 0.77
C ASN A 232 -6.45 6.66 0.15
N GLY A 233 -5.25 6.24 0.57
CA GLY A 233 -3.98 6.81 0.12
C GLY A 233 -3.49 8.02 0.94
N ASP A 234 -4.36 8.62 1.75
CA ASP A 234 -3.99 9.64 2.72
C ASP A 234 -3.47 9.01 4.02
N THR A 235 -2.68 9.75 4.78
CA THR A 235 -2.20 9.36 6.11
C THR A 235 -2.76 10.33 7.14
N HIS A 236 -3.60 9.83 8.02
CA HIS A 236 -4.09 10.57 9.17
C HIS A 236 -3.08 10.43 10.30
N VAL A 237 -2.73 11.55 10.95
CA VAL A 237 -1.84 11.57 12.11
C VAL A 237 -2.60 12.12 13.30
N VAL A 238 -2.61 11.38 14.41
CA VAL A 238 -3.21 11.77 15.69
C VAL A 238 -2.08 11.86 16.72
N ALA A 239 -2.02 12.93 17.48
CA ALA A 239 -0.95 13.16 18.45
C ALA A 239 -1.44 13.86 19.71
N VAL A 240 -0.84 13.53 20.85
CA VAL A 240 -1.05 14.27 22.11
C VAL A 240 0.00 15.39 22.19
N GLY A 241 -0.44 16.64 22.08
CA GLY A 241 0.43 17.82 22.12
C GLY A 241 0.87 18.19 23.54
N GLY A 242 1.72 19.21 23.64
CA GLY A 242 2.38 19.57 24.92
C GLY A 242 1.44 20.14 25.98
N ASN A 243 0.25 20.56 25.57
CA ASN A 243 -0.84 20.98 26.43
C ASN A 243 -1.74 19.82 26.90
N GLY A 244 -1.46 18.58 26.50
CA GLY A 244 -2.27 17.39 26.80
C GLY A 244 -3.50 17.21 25.91
N HIS A 245 -3.73 18.07 24.92
CA HIS A 245 -4.82 17.92 23.95
C HIS A 245 -4.44 16.94 22.85
N ILE A 246 -5.45 16.34 22.23
CA ILE A 246 -5.29 15.50 21.05
C ILE A 246 -5.43 16.39 19.80
N PHE A 247 -4.48 16.27 18.89
CA PHE A 247 -4.48 16.96 17.60
C PHE A 247 -4.53 15.97 16.45
N HIS A 248 -5.17 16.38 15.35
CA HIS A 248 -5.28 15.58 14.14
C HIS A 248 -4.87 16.38 12.90
N THR A 249 -4.12 15.76 11.99
CA THR A 249 -3.85 16.28 10.64
C THR A 249 -3.88 15.15 9.60
N ILE A 250 -3.85 15.54 8.32
CA ILE A 250 -3.86 14.62 7.18
C ILE A 250 -2.69 14.98 6.27
N ARG A 251 -1.86 13.99 5.95
CA ARG A 251 -0.96 14.01 4.81
C ARG A 251 -1.69 13.41 3.62
N ARG A 252 -1.94 14.20 2.58
CA ARG A 252 -2.60 13.72 1.37
C ARG A 252 -1.69 12.80 0.57
N ALA A 253 -2.25 11.96 -0.29
CA ALA A 253 -1.51 11.10 -1.21
C ALA A 253 -0.49 11.86 -2.07
N ASN A 254 -0.79 13.12 -2.42
CA ASN A 254 0.12 14.01 -3.16
C ASN A 254 1.28 14.59 -2.31
N GLY A 255 1.35 14.24 -1.02
CA GLY A 255 2.38 14.66 -0.07
C GLY A 255 2.15 16.00 0.63
N THR A 256 1.06 16.71 0.31
CA THR A 256 0.70 17.95 1.01
C THR A 256 0.07 17.66 2.37
N TRP A 257 0.31 18.53 3.35
CA TRP A 257 -0.29 18.42 4.68
C TRP A 257 -1.48 19.37 4.84
N GLY A 258 -2.45 18.94 5.65
CA GLY A 258 -3.40 19.84 6.30
C GLY A 258 -2.78 20.46 7.56
N THR A 259 -3.46 21.46 8.12
CA THR A 259 -3.12 22.01 9.44
C THR A 259 -3.59 21.08 10.55
N PHE A 260 -2.88 21.02 11.66
CA PHE A 260 -3.38 20.36 12.86
C PHE A 260 -4.64 21.04 13.38
N GLY A 261 -5.70 20.25 13.59
CA GLY A 261 -6.92 20.64 14.29
C GLY A 261 -6.94 20.07 15.71
N ASP A 262 -7.49 20.84 16.65
CA ASP A 262 -7.70 20.39 18.03
C ASP A 262 -8.92 19.44 18.10
N VAL A 263 -8.66 18.17 18.39
CA VAL A 263 -9.69 17.13 18.50
C VAL A 263 -10.50 17.33 19.78
N ASN A 264 -9.93 17.85 20.86
CA ASN A 264 -10.67 18.12 22.10
C ASN A 264 -11.80 19.14 21.86
N ALA A 265 -11.59 20.09 20.95
CA ALA A 265 -12.64 21.06 20.56
C ALA A 265 -13.78 20.43 19.74
N SER A 266 -13.51 19.30 19.06
CA SER A 266 -14.45 18.65 18.14
C SER A 266 -15.17 17.44 18.77
N ALA A 267 -14.43 16.61 19.50
CA ALA A 267 -14.87 15.37 20.12
C ALA A 267 -15.06 15.48 21.65
N GLY A 268 -14.81 16.65 22.24
CA GLY A 268 -14.85 16.86 23.69
C GLY A 268 -13.50 16.61 24.36
N ALA A 269 -13.27 17.31 25.48
CA ALA A 269 -11.98 17.29 26.16
C ALA A 269 -11.79 16.05 27.04
N LEU A 270 -10.60 15.47 26.97
CA LEU A 270 -10.11 14.47 27.91
C LEU A 270 -8.98 15.07 28.75
N SER A 271 -8.85 14.61 30.00
CA SER A 271 -7.76 14.99 30.91
C SER A 271 -6.72 13.88 30.98
N SER A 272 -5.45 14.25 31.20
CA SER A 272 -4.34 13.30 31.41
C SER A 272 -4.24 12.22 30.32
N VAL A 273 -4.32 12.59 29.04
CA VAL A 273 -4.19 11.64 27.93
C VAL A 273 -2.74 11.12 27.87
N THR A 274 -2.57 9.80 27.97
CA THR A 274 -1.24 9.15 27.99
C THR A 274 -0.94 8.36 26.72
N LYS A 275 -1.96 7.87 26.02
CA LYS A 275 -1.80 7.07 24.82
C LYS A 275 -2.92 7.33 23.82
N VAL A 276 -2.59 7.38 22.54
CA VAL A 276 -3.55 7.34 21.45
C VAL A 276 -3.26 6.17 20.52
N SER A 277 -4.31 5.65 19.89
CA SER A 277 -4.25 4.70 18.77
C SER A 277 -5.21 5.18 17.68
N ALA A 278 -4.92 4.84 16.43
CA ALA A 278 -5.79 5.16 15.31
C ALA A 278 -5.75 4.05 14.26
N VAL A 279 -6.90 3.75 13.66
CA VAL A 279 -6.98 2.84 12.51
C VAL A 279 -8.09 3.27 11.55
N SER A 280 -7.92 2.96 10.27
CA SER A 280 -8.98 3.11 9.28
C SER A 280 -10.09 2.09 9.50
N THR A 281 -11.35 2.52 9.49
CA THR A 281 -12.53 1.65 9.50
C THR A 281 -13.29 1.79 8.18
N GLY A 282 -12.57 1.59 7.07
CA GLY A 282 -13.03 1.94 5.73
C GLY A 282 -12.62 3.36 5.37
N THR A 283 -13.58 4.27 5.24
CA THR A 283 -13.34 5.69 4.92
C THR A 283 -13.25 6.60 6.15
N GLU A 284 -13.45 6.04 7.33
CA GLU A 284 -13.43 6.74 8.62
C GLU A 284 -12.17 6.38 9.42
N VAL A 285 -11.88 7.18 10.45
CA VAL A 285 -10.80 6.89 11.40
C VAL A 285 -11.39 6.64 12.77
N SER A 286 -11.14 5.45 13.30
CA SER A 286 -11.34 5.14 14.71
C SER A 286 -10.15 5.67 15.51
N VAL A 287 -10.43 6.30 16.65
CA VAL A 287 -9.40 6.80 17.57
C VAL A 287 -9.71 6.31 18.99
N LEU A 288 -8.74 5.62 19.58
CA LEU A 288 -8.71 5.34 21.02
C LEU A 288 -7.81 6.32 21.76
N ALA A 289 -8.24 6.72 22.95
CA ALA A 289 -7.46 7.55 23.87
C ALA A 289 -7.48 6.96 25.27
N VAL A 290 -6.29 6.68 25.82
CA VAL A 290 -6.12 6.33 27.24
C VAL A 290 -5.99 7.63 28.04
N ALA A 291 -6.94 7.88 28.93
CA ALA A 291 -7.05 9.11 29.71
C ALA A 291 -7.55 8.78 31.12
N ASP A 292 -6.86 9.30 32.15
CA ASP A 292 -7.17 9.03 33.57
C ASP A 292 -7.35 7.52 33.90
N GLY A 293 -6.55 6.66 33.25
CA GLY A 293 -6.62 5.21 33.44
C GLY A 293 -7.83 4.52 32.78
N LYS A 294 -8.57 5.22 31.93
CA LYS A 294 -9.73 4.72 31.20
C LYS A 294 -9.48 4.71 29.69
N LEU A 295 -10.19 3.86 28.97
CA LEU A 295 -10.20 3.85 27.52
C LEU A 295 -11.39 4.65 26.99
N ASN A 296 -11.12 5.66 26.17
CA ASN A 296 -12.14 6.45 25.48
C ASN A 296 -12.05 6.18 23.97
N HIS A 297 -13.20 6.23 23.30
CA HIS A 297 -13.31 6.00 21.86
C HIS A 297 -14.03 7.17 21.17
N SER A 298 -13.53 7.58 20.02
CA SER A 298 -14.16 8.54 19.11
C SER A 298 -13.92 8.11 17.66
N VAL A 299 -14.79 8.55 16.75
CA VAL A 299 -14.68 8.30 15.32
C VAL A 299 -14.66 9.64 14.59
N ARG A 300 -13.69 9.79 13.68
CA ARG A 300 -13.70 10.83 12.67
C ARG A 300 -14.39 10.31 11.42
N HIS A 301 -15.52 10.90 11.08
CA HIS A 301 -16.27 10.59 9.87
C HIS A 301 -15.52 11.07 8.62
N ALA A 302 -15.90 10.53 7.46
CA ALA A 302 -15.28 10.89 6.18
C ALA A 302 -15.47 12.38 5.83
N ASP A 303 -16.58 12.99 6.28
CA ASP A 303 -16.87 14.42 6.12
C ASP A 303 -16.05 15.34 7.06
N GLY A 304 -15.28 14.75 7.97
CA GLY A 304 -14.42 15.45 8.92
C GLY A 304 -15.06 15.79 10.26
N THR A 305 -16.34 15.47 10.46
CA THR A 305 -16.98 15.57 11.78
C THR A 305 -16.48 14.47 12.72
N TRP A 306 -16.56 14.73 14.02
CA TRP A 306 -16.13 13.80 15.06
C TRP A 306 -17.32 13.39 15.93
N THR A 307 -17.36 12.13 16.33
CA THR A 307 -18.21 11.74 17.47
C THR A 307 -17.57 12.22 18.77
N ALA A 308 -18.38 12.47 19.80
CA ALA A 308 -17.84 12.73 21.12
C ALA A 308 -17.04 11.53 21.64
N PHE A 309 -15.98 11.77 22.42
CA PHE A 309 -15.30 10.72 23.17
C PHE A 309 -16.26 10.09 24.19
N ALA A 310 -16.30 8.76 24.20
CA ALA A 310 -17.08 7.98 25.16
C ALA A 310 -16.20 6.95 25.90
N ASP A 311 -16.39 6.83 27.20
CA ASP A 311 -15.74 5.82 28.05
C ASP A 311 -16.24 4.43 27.66
N VAL A 312 -15.32 3.59 27.18
CA VAL A 312 -15.63 2.24 26.66
C VAL A 312 -16.16 1.31 27.76
N SER A 313 -15.90 1.62 29.04
CA SER A 313 -16.41 0.80 30.16
C SER A 313 -17.94 0.80 30.29
N GLY A 314 -18.62 1.82 29.74
CA GLY A 314 -20.08 1.86 29.68
C GLY A 314 -20.69 0.79 28.77
N GLU A 315 -19.91 0.30 27.80
CA GLU A 315 -20.37 -0.64 26.76
C GLU A 315 -19.72 -2.03 26.91
N ALA A 316 -18.38 -2.08 27.03
CA ALA A 316 -17.62 -3.33 27.15
C ALA A 316 -17.48 -3.82 28.61
N GLY A 317 -17.94 -3.01 29.58
CA GLY A 317 -17.76 -3.25 31.01
C GLY A 317 -16.42 -2.74 31.55
N ALA A 318 -16.30 -2.69 32.87
CA ALA A 318 -15.09 -2.21 33.56
C ALA A 318 -13.95 -3.23 33.51
N LEU A 319 -12.72 -2.72 33.38
CA LEU A 319 -11.49 -3.51 33.53
C LEU A 319 -11.08 -3.57 35.01
N PRO A 320 -10.31 -4.59 35.43
CA PRO A 320 -9.94 -4.79 36.83
C PRO A 320 -8.87 -3.80 37.34
N ALA A 321 -8.24 -3.05 36.45
CA ALA A 321 -7.19 -2.08 36.77
C ALA A 321 -7.19 -0.93 35.75
N PRO A 322 -6.54 0.21 36.05
CA PRO A 322 -6.34 1.29 35.10
C PRO A 322 -5.68 0.81 33.80
N VAL A 323 -6.16 1.33 32.67
CA VAL A 323 -5.58 1.12 31.35
C VAL A 323 -4.29 1.93 31.25
N THR A 324 -3.20 1.27 30.83
CA THR A 324 -1.89 1.90 30.61
C THR A 324 -1.48 1.92 29.14
N SER A 325 -2.09 1.06 28.31
CA SER A 325 -1.91 1.07 26.87
C SER A 325 -3.13 0.50 26.15
N ALA A 326 -3.32 0.91 24.90
CA ALA A 326 -4.37 0.42 24.03
C ALA A 326 -3.89 0.43 22.57
N ALA A 327 -4.36 -0.53 21.79
CA ALA A 327 -4.18 -0.60 20.35
C ALA A 327 -5.44 -1.17 19.68
N GLU A 328 -5.66 -0.79 18.44
CA GLU A 328 -6.82 -1.23 17.66
C GLU A 328 -6.45 -1.65 16.24
N ALA A 329 -7.24 -2.58 15.69
CA ALA A 329 -7.12 -3.02 14.31
C ALA A 329 -8.50 -3.22 13.71
N TRP A 330 -8.68 -2.83 12.46
CA TRP A 330 -9.88 -3.15 11.70
C TRP A 330 -9.72 -4.50 11.00
N VAL A 331 -10.57 -5.48 11.34
CA VAL A 331 -10.51 -6.85 10.82
C VAL A 331 -11.92 -7.34 10.52
N ASN A 332 -12.17 -7.79 9.29
CA ASN A 332 -13.46 -8.34 8.85
C ASN A 332 -14.69 -7.49 9.21
N GLY A 333 -14.59 -6.16 9.06
CA GLY A 333 -15.71 -5.26 9.36
C GLY A 333 -15.94 -5.03 10.86
N GLN A 334 -14.97 -5.36 11.70
CA GLN A 334 -15.04 -5.19 13.15
C GLN A 334 -13.77 -4.51 13.66
N LEU A 335 -13.94 -3.68 14.68
CA LEU A 335 -12.81 -3.10 15.41
C LEU A 335 -12.38 -4.10 16.49
N GLN A 336 -11.16 -4.58 16.39
CA GLN A 336 -10.52 -5.41 17.42
C GLN A 336 -9.73 -4.47 18.32
N VAL A 337 -9.98 -4.52 19.62
CA VAL A 337 -9.37 -3.61 20.60
C VAL A 337 -8.65 -4.42 21.66
N ALA A 338 -7.35 -4.17 21.82
CA ALA A 338 -6.53 -4.77 22.86
C ALA A 338 -6.02 -3.68 23.82
N VAL A 339 -6.02 -3.97 25.12
CA VAL A 339 -5.56 -3.04 26.15
C VAL A 339 -4.64 -3.73 27.16
N VAL A 340 -3.73 -2.95 27.74
CA VAL A 340 -2.97 -3.35 28.92
C VAL A 340 -3.60 -2.73 30.15
N ALA A 341 -3.96 -3.56 31.12
CA ALA A 341 -4.47 -3.15 32.42
C ALA A 341 -3.90 -4.06 33.52
N GLY A 342 -3.29 -3.48 34.57
CA GLY A 342 -2.71 -4.25 35.67
C GLY A 342 -1.62 -5.24 35.24
N GLY A 343 -0.90 -4.95 34.16
CA GLY A 343 0.14 -5.83 33.61
C GLY A 343 -0.38 -7.05 32.86
N ARG A 344 -1.68 -7.10 32.52
CA ARG A 344 -2.30 -8.14 31.69
C ARG A 344 -2.93 -7.54 30.43
N VAL A 345 -3.15 -8.37 29.42
CA VAL A 345 -3.77 -7.96 28.16
C VAL A 345 -5.24 -8.40 28.11
N TYR A 346 -6.13 -7.46 27.83
CA TYR A 346 -7.56 -7.72 27.64
C TYR A 346 -7.98 -7.34 26.22
N HIS A 347 -9.01 -8.01 25.71
CA HIS A 347 -9.51 -7.81 24.35
C HIS A 347 -11.02 -7.68 24.28
N SER A 348 -11.52 -6.75 23.45
CA SER A 348 -12.93 -6.57 23.13
C SER A 348 -13.09 -6.31 21.63
N VAL A 349 -14.28 -6.59 21.09
CA VAL A 349 -14.65 -6.34 19.70
C VAL A 349 -15.79 -5.34 19.66
N ARG A 350 -15.66 -4.31 18.82
CA ARG A 350 -16.77 -3.44 18.43
C ARG A 350 -17.26 -3.84 17.06
N SER A 351 -18.55 -4.14 16.94
CA SER A 351 -19.18 -4.39 15.64
C SER A 351 -19.25 -3.11 14.80
N ALA A 352 -19.44 -3.24 13.49
CA ALA A 352 -19.72 -2.09 12.62
C ALA A 352 -20.94 -1.28 13.11
N GLY A 353 -21.93 -1.94 13.71
CA GLY A 353 -23.12 -1.30 14.30
C GLY A 353 -22.86 -0.64 15.67
N GLY A 354 -21.65 -0.74 16.20
CA GLY A 354 -21.21 -0.05 17.41
C GLY A 354 -21.41 -0.79 18.73
N THR A 355 -21.93 -2.01 18.70
CA THR A 355 -22.03 -2.87 19.88
C THR A 355 -20.67 -3.43 20.26
N TRP A 356 -20.34 -3.36 21.56
CA TRP A 356 -19.11 -3.93 22.12
C TRP A 356 -19.35 -5.31 22.72
N THR A 357 -18.36 -6.19 22.64
CA THR A 357 -18.33 -7.40 23.46
C THR A 357 -17.74 -7.09 24.84
N PRO A 358 -18.07 -7.88 25.89
CA PRO A 358 -17.34 -7.82 27.14
C PRO A 358 -15.84 -8.08 26.94
N TRP A 359 -15.01 -7.55 27.84
CA TRP A 359 -13.57 -7.83 27.85
C TRP A 359 -13.27 -9.31 28.13
N GLY A 360 -12.40 -9.91 27.31
CA GLY A 360 -11.79 -11.22 27.55
C GLY A 360 -10.32 -11.10 27.94
N ASP A 361 -9.85 -11.93 28.88
CA ASP A 361 -8.43 -12.01 29.26
C ASP A 361 -7.65 -12.80 28.19
N VAL A 362 -6.77 -12.11 27.47
CA VAL A 362 -5.94 -12.71 26.42
C VAL A 362 -4.94 -13.71 27.01
N TYR A 363 -4.42 -13.49 28.21
CA TYR A 363 -3.44 -14.41 28.81
C TYR A 363 -4.05 -15.75 29.18
N THR A 364 -5.32 -15.74 29.57
CA THR A 364 -6.08 -16.98 29.79
C THR A 364 -6.28 -17.75 28.48
N ALA A 365 -6.47 -17.07 27.35
CA ALA A 365 -6.75 -17.71 26.07
C ALA A 365 -5.50 -18.07 25.24
N ALA A 366 -4.44 -17.28 25.34
CA ALA A 366 -3.24 -17.34 24.49
C ALA A 366 -1.96 -17.67 25.26
N GLY A 367 -2.02 -17.77 26.60
CA GLY A 367 -0.85 -17.98 27.46
C GLY A 367 -0.29 -16.68 28.04
N ASP A 368 0.37 -16.80 29.18
CA ASP A 368 0.94 -15.68 29.94
C ASP A 368 2.29 -15.23 29.35
N ALA A 369 2.40 -13.94 29.04
CA ALA A 369 3.60 -13.32 28.48
C ALA A 369 4.41 -12.53 29.52
N GLY A 370 4.14 -12.71 30.82
CA GLY A 370 4.70 -11.91 31.91
C GLY A 370 4.00 -10.57 32.06
N THR A 371 4.58 -9.62 32.81
CA THR A 371 3.93 -8.32 33.04
C THR A 371 3.94 -7.48 31.77
N ALA A 372 2.78 -7.33 31.12
CA ALA A 372 2.62 -6.50 29.92
C ALA A 372 2.96 -5.04 30.19
N THR A 373 3.74 -4.44 29.29
CA THR A 373 4.06 -3.01 29.28
C THR A 373 3.38 -2.27 28.14
N ASP A 374 3.29 -2.88 26.97
CA ASP A 374 2.67 -2.26 25.80
C ASP A 374 2.09 -3.32 24.85
N VAL A 375 1.13 -2.92 24.02
CA VAL A 375 0.46 -3.77 23.04
C VAL A 375 0.31 -3.05 21.71
N ALA A 376 0.48 -3.80 20.61
CA ALA A 376 0.11 -3.36 19.26
C ALA A 376 -0.68 -4.47 18.56
N VAL A 377 -1.63 -4.07 17.72
CA VAL A 377 -2.43 -5.01 16.91
C VAL A 377 -2.53 -4.54 15.47
N ALA A 378 -2.67 -5.47 14.53
CA ALA A 378 -2.91 -5.15 13.12
C ALA A 378 -3.70 -6.27 12.43
N GLY A 379 -4.48 -5.93 11.41
CA GLY A 379 -5.27 -6.89 10.63
C GLY A 379 -4.52 -7.42 9.41
N THR A 380 -4.10 -8.68 9.41
CA THR A 380 -3.49 -9.31 8.21
C THR A 380 -4.39 -10.39 7.67
N GLY A 381 -4.86 -10.24 6.43
CA GLY A 381 -5.87 -11.14 5.88
C GLY A 381 -7.17 -11.03 6.71
N SER A 382 -7.65 -12.17 7.21
CA SER A 382 -8.85 -12.26 8.05
C SER A 382 -8.56 -12.27 9.55
N ASP A 383 -7.30 -12.22 9.96
CA ASP A 383 -6.88 -12.43 11.34
C ASP A 383 -6.33 -11.15 11.95
N MET A 384 -6.54 -10.99 13.26
CA MET A 384 -5.88 -9.95 14.03
C MET A 384 -4.56 -10.49 14.56
N GLN A 385 -3.46 -9.83 14.23
CA GLN A 385 -2.14 -10.07 14.81
C GLN A 385 -2.00 -9.22 16.07
N ILE A 386 -1.29 -9.74 17.08
CA ILE A 386 -0.98 -9.02 18.31
C ILE A 386 0.51 -9.15 18.64
N ILE A 387 1.11 -8.04 19.06
CA ILE A 387 2.44 -8.00 19.67
C ILE A 387 2.29 -7.44 21.07
N VAL A 388 2.80 -8.17 22.06
CA VAL A 388 2.83 -7.76 23.47
C VAL A 388 4.28 -7.56 23.88
N THR A 389 4.59 -6.39 24.43
CA THR A 389 5.88 -6.17 25.10
C THR A 389 5.68 -6.38 26.58
N SER A 390 6.63 -7.06 27.23
CA SER A 390 6.50 -7.46 28.64
C SER A 390 7.81 -7.31 29.39
N ASN A 391 7.72 -7.36 30.73
CA ASN A 391 8.85 -7.30 31.67
C ASN A 391 9.70 -6.04 31.44
N ASN A 392 9.06 -4.86 31.55
CA ASN A 392 9.69 -3.57 31.24
C ASN A 392 10.23 -3.49 29.81
N GLY A 393 9.52 -4.14 28.88
CA GLY A 393 9.86 -4.22 27.47
C GLY A 393 11.09 -5.05 27.12
N ALA A 394 11.65 -5.83 28.07
CA ALA A 394 12.77 -6.73 27.80
C ALA A 394 12.39 -7.96 26.96
N LYS A 395 11.09 -8.23 26.82
CA LYS A 395 10.54 -9.33 26.02
C LYS A 395 9.44 -8.85 25.08
N GLN A 396 9.35 -9.49 23.92
CA GLN A 396 8.31 -9.25 22.93
C GLN A 396 7.70 -10.60 22.54
N PHE A 397 6.37 -10.66 22.52
CA PHE A 397 5.62 -11.86 22.19
C PHE A 397 4.70 -11.57 21.02
N HIS A 398 4.55 -12.53 20.11
CA HIS A 398 3.60 -12.49 19.01
C HIS A 398 2.52 -13.55 19.20
N GLY A 399 1.29 -13.20 18.83
CA GLY A 399 0.21 -14.15 18.65
C GLY A 399 -0.79 -13.63 17.62
N ALA A 400 -1.92 -14.31 17.50
CA ALA A 400 -3.02 -13.86 16.66
C ALA A 400 -4.36 -14.32 17.21
N ARG A 401 -5.40 -13.54 16.93
CA ARG A 401 -6.79 -13.97 17.02
C ARG A 401 -7.28 -14.31 15.62
N LEU A 402 -7.55 -15.58 15.39
CA LEU A 402 -8.01 -16.09 14.11
C LEU A 402 -9.43 -15.61 13.80
N ALA A 403 -9.82 -15.61 12.53
CA ALA A 403 -11.15 -15.21 12.09
C ALA A 403 -12.30 -15.95 12.78
N ASN A 404 -12.08 -17.21 13.19
CA ASN A 404 -13.05 -18.00 13.95
C ASN A 404 -13.12 -17.64 15.45
N GLY A 405 -12.30 -16.69 15.90
CA GLY A 405 -12.22 -16.20 17.27
C GLY A 405 -11.25 -16.93 18.20
N THR A 406 -10.61 -18.00 17.73
CA THR A 406 -9.61 -18.75 18.50
C THR A 406 -8.31 -17.95 18.60
N TRP A 407 -7.67 -18.00 19.77
CA TRP A 407 -6.36 -17.41 19.99
C TRP A 407 -5.24 -18.41 19.68
N MET A 408 -4.23 -17.94 18.95
CA MET A 408 -2.93 -18.61 18.86
C MET A 408 -2.11 -18.30 20.12
N PRO A 409 -1.23 -19.22 20.55
CA PRO A 409 -0.34 -18.97 21.69
C PRO A 409 0.57 -17.74 21.49
N LEU A 410 0.76 -16.96 22.56
CA LEU A 410 1.78 -15.92 22.61
C LEU A 410 3.16 -16.55 22.64
N THR A 411 3.95 -16.30 21.59
CA THR A 411 5.27 -16.89 21.37
C THR A 411 6.35 -15.83 21.49
N ASP A 412 7.41 -16.10 22.26
CA ASP A 412 8.56 -15.20 22.43
C ASP A 412 9.29 -14.97 21.09
N LEU A 413 9.47 -13.71 20.73
CA LEU A 413 10.08 -13.27 19.48
C LEU A 413 11.61 -13.14 19.55
N THR A 414 12.26 -13.41 20.68
CA THR A 414 13.71 -13.21 20.89
C THR A 414 14.54 -13.90 19.79
N SER A 415 14.16 -15.11 19.37
CA SER A 415 14.89 -15.86 18.33
C SER A 415 14.71 -15.28 16.92
N ALA A 416 13.58 -14.61 16.67
CA ALA A 416 13.25 -14.02 15.38
C ALA A 416 13.82 -12.60 15.23
N LEU A 417 13.73 -11.80 16.30
CA LEU A 417 14.02 -10.36 16.25
C LEU A 417 15.39 -10.00 16.84
N GLY A 418 15.99 -10.88 17.63
CA GLY A 418 17.10 -10.55 18.52
C GLY A 418 16.62 -10.03 19.87
N SER A 419 17.57 -9.62 20.73
CA SER A 419 17.26 -9.10 22.07
C SER A 419 17.47 -7.58 22.13
N PHE A 420 16.45 -6.88 22.63
CA PHE A 420 16.47 -5.45 22.92
C PHE A 420 15.39 -5.11 23.95
N THR A 421 15.52 -3.94 24.58
CA THR A 421 14.51 -3.42 25.51
C THR A 421 13.74 -2.28 24.83
N THR A 422 12.42 -2.40 24.81
CA THR A 422 11.52 -1.45 24.14
C THR A 422 10.67 -0.65 25.13
N THR A 423 10.41 0.61 24.85
CA THR A 423 9.46 1.46 25.59
C THR A 423 8.14 1.62 24.85
N GLY A 424 8.05 1.17 23.59
CA GLY A 424 6.82 1.25 22.81
C GLY A 424 6.80 0.33 21.60
N VAL A 425 5.61 -0.09 21.19
CA VAL A 425 5.40 -0.87 19.97
C VAL A 425 4.25 -0.30 19.16
N SER A 426 4.38 -0.31 17.84
CA SER A 426 3.30 -0.05 16.89
C SER A 426 3.33 -1.11 15.79
N ALA A 427 2.17 -1.43 15.22
CA ALA A 427 2.04 -2.44 14.19
C ALA A 427 0.97 -2.06 13.17
N ALA A 428 1.21 -2.41 11.91
CA ALA A 428 0.25 -2.22 10.83
C ALA A 428 0.36 -3.32 9.79
N ALA A 429 -0.72 -3.50 9.03
CA ALA A 429 -0.71 -4.31 7.84
C ALA A 429 -0.32 -3.44 6.64
N VAL A 430 0.70 -3.86 5.91
CA VAL A 430 1.19 -3.19 4.70
C VAL A 430 1.35 -4.26 3.63
N ASN A 431 0.59 -4.16 2.54
CA ASN A 431 0.60 -5.15 1.46
C ASN A 431 0.36 -6.61 1.94
N GLY A 432 -0.52 -6.79 2.94
CA GLY A 432 -0.81 -8.10 3.53
C GLY A 432 0.23 -8.64 4.51
N GLU A 433 1.35 -7.94 4.71
CA GLU A 433 2.38 -8.29 5.69
C GLU A 433 2.18 -7.50 6.99
N LEU A 434 2.51 -8.12 8.12
CA LEU A 434 2.56 -7.42 9.41
C LEU A 434 3.90 -6.70 9.49
N GLN A 435 3.86 -5.38 9.64
CA GLN A 435 5.03 -4.58 9.96
C GLN A 435 4.91 -4.05 11.37
N ALA A 436 6.04 -3.99 12.08
CA ALA A 436 6.08 -3.47 13.43
C ALA A 436 7.29 -2.56 13.64
N THR A 437 7.09 -1.52 14.44
CA THR A 437 8.15 -0.64 14.93
C THR A 437 8.28 -0.74 16.44
N PHE A 438 9.52 -0.69 16.94
CA PHE A 438 9.82 -0.69 18.37
C PHE A 438 10.67 0.53 18.73
N VAL A 439 10.26 1.28 19.74
CA VAL A 439 11.08 2.37 20.28
C VAL A 439 11.93 1.83 21.41
N THR A 440 13.25 1.91 21.32
CA THR A 440 14.16 1.26 22.27
C THR A 440 14.70 2.21 23.32
N THR A 441 15.07 1.66 24.49
CA THR A 441 15.66 2.43 25.59
C THR A 441 17.02 3.05 25.26
N ASP A 442 17.70 2.54 24.23
CA ASP A 442 18.95 3.07 23.69
C ASP A 442 18.74 4.07 22.53
N ASN A 443 17.55 4.69 22.47
CA ASN A 443 17.23 5.78 21.56
C ASN A 443 17.28 5.38 20.07
N ARG A 444 16.79 4.19 19.73
CA ARG A 444 16.59 3.75 18.34
C ARG A 444 15.12 3.47 18.08
N ILE A 445 14.77 3.45 16.80
CA ILE A 445 13.50 2.90 16.34
C ILE A 445 13.84 1.71 15.46
N LEU A 446 13.44 0.52 15.88
CA LEU A 446 13.63 -0.71 15.12
C LEU A 446 12.40 -0.99 14.26
N HIS A 447 12.61 -1.64 13.13
CA HIS A 447 11.57 -2.11 12.21
C HIS A 447 11.75 -3.59 11.92
N THR A 448 10.64 -4.31 11.80
CA THR A 448 10.60 -5.71 11.38
C THR A 448 9.35 -5.98 10.55
N ILE A 449 9.39 -7.06 9.78
CA ILE A 449 8.30 -7.56 8.95
C ILE A 449 8.10 -9.03 9.26
N ARG A 450 6.85 -9.40 9.58
CA ARG A 450 6.38 -10.78 9.46
C ARG A 450 5.71 -10.94 8.11
N ARG A 451 6.37 -11.70 7.25
CA ARG A 451 5.97 -12.01 5.88
C ARG A 451 4.70 -12.85 5.86
N VAL A 452 4.03 -12.90 4.71
CA VAL A 452 2.81 -13.72 4.50
C VAL A 452 3.07 -15.21 4.79
N ASN A 453 4.27 -15.71 4.51
CA ASN A 453 4.69 -17.08 4.82
C ASN A 453 5.07 -17.30 6.30
N ALA A 454 4.69 -16.38 7.18
CA ALA A 454 4.94 -16.39 8.63
C ALA A 454 6.40 -16.26 9.08
N THR A 455 7.35 -16.02 8.17
CA THR A 455 8.74 -15.75 8.57
C THR A 455 8.92 -14.30 9.01
N TRP A 456 9.82 -14.09 9.97
CA TRP A 456 10.19 -12.77 10.44
C TRP A 456 11.50 -12.32 9.81
N THR A 457 11.61 -11.03 9.50
CA THR A 457 12.91 -10.39 9.35
C THR A 457 13.45 -10.04 10.75
N GLY A 458 14.77 -10.02 10.91
CA GLY A 458 15.38 -9.47 12.13
C GLY A 458 14.95 -8.01 12.36
N ALA A 459 14.94 -7.55 13.62
CA ALA A 459 14.64 -6.16 13.93
C ALA A 459 15.85 -5.28 13.58
N GLY A 460 15.69 -4.41 12.58
CA GLY A 460 16.74 -3.50 12.11
C GLY A 460 16.44 -2.05 12.47
N ALA A 461 17.46 -1.25 12.79
CA ALA A 461 17.26 0.17 13.05
C ALA A 461 16.84 0.92 11.78
N ILE A 462 15.80 1.76 11.89
CA ILE A 462 15.39 2.67 10.84
C ILE A 462 16.44 3.78 10.71
N ASN A 463 16.77 4.16 9.48
CA ASN A 463 17.59 5.35 9.24
C ASN A 463 16.74 6.61 9.44
N LEU A 464 16.87 7.26 10.60
CA LEU A 464 16.12 8.46 10.98
C LEU A 464 16.80 9.75 10.45
N THR A 465 17.33 9.73 9.22
CA THR A 465 17.93 10.92 8.60
C THR A 465 16.93 12.07 8.59
N GLY A 466 17.29 13.20 9.20
CA GLY A 466 16.44 14.38 9.32
C GLY A 466 15.73 14.52 10.67
N VAL A 467 15.69 13.46 11.50
CA VAL A 467 15.16 13.51 12.86
C VAL A 467 16.27 13.93 13.82
N SER A 468 15.95 14.81 14.77
CA SER A 468 16.88 15.27 15.80
C SER A 468 16.34 15.00 17.21
N GLY A 469 17.24 14.84 18.19
CA GLY A 469 16.89 14.62 19.60
C GLY A 469 16.49 13.18 19.93
N ASN A 470 15.98 12.98 21.16
CA ASN A 470 15.61 11.65 21.64
C ASN A 470 14.27 11.17 21.06
N HIS A 471 14.17 9.87 20.81
CA HIS A 471 13.04 9.12 20.29
C HIS A 471 12.43 8.28 21.42
N TYR A 472 11.15 8.51 21.68
CA TYR A 472 10.34 7.83 22.70
C TYR A 472 8.94 7.45 22.17
N ALA A 473 8.57 7.85 20.95
CA ALA A 473 7.32 7.45 20.31
C ALA A 473 7.49 7.21 18.80
N ALA A 474 6.83 6.18 18.28
CA ALA A 474 6.77 5.82 16.87
C ALA A 474 5.42 5.16 16.55
N SER A 475 4.88 5.42 15.37
CA SER A 475 3.73 4.74 14.81
C SER A 475 3.96 4.40 13.34
N ILE A 476 3.35 3.33 12.88
CA ILE A 476 3.44 2.84 11.50
C ILE A 476 2.04 2.55 10.97
N THR A 477 1.78 2.92 9.71
CA THR A 477 0.58 2.54 8.97
C THR A 477 0.89 2.24 7.52
N GLY A 478 -0.07 1.65 6.79
CA GLY A 478 0.06 1.37 5.35
C GLY A 478 -0.78 2.35 4.52
N SER A 479 -0.21 2.91 3.46
CA SER A 479 -0.99 3.63 2.44
C SER A 479 -0.49 3.27 1.03
N LEU A 480 -1.33 3.49 0.02
CA LEU A 480 -0.96 3.36 -1.40
C LEU A 480 -0.08 4.53 -1.88
#